data_AF-W2TKM0-F1
#
_entry.id   AF-W2TKM0-F1
#
_cell.length_a   1.000
_cell.length_b   1.000
_cell.length_c   1.000
_cell.angle_alpha   90.00
_cell.angle_beta   90.00
_cell.angle_gamma   90.00
#
_symmetry.space_group_name_H-M   'P 1'
#
loop_
_entity.id
_entity.type
_entity.pdbx_description
1 polymer ?
#
loop_
_entity_poly.entity_id
_entity_poly.type
_entity_poly.pdbx_seq_one_letter_code
_entity_poly.pdbx_strand_id
1 'polypeptide(L)'
;MHIECVGFASGWYLANHVRWRSIVTDVFDGSIESSVTCLTCRTVSTTTETFQDLSLPIPSAEHLCRIHSSCDIGEEDTGGNESAGGYGWIPWLSWLRSLSSVFVTPSVSLEDCISAFFSPDRLVGDDMYSCDRCKKLRNGVKTCRISRLPEVLCIHIKRFRHDSYCSSKVSTRVSFPLVELDLSPFSSTSENVPLYDLTGFITHEGSGADSGHYLAYCRNEVDGNWYEYDDSTLTKLDSAHVLTKEAYVLLYQKRPSLSVEVARSKTMEMISSEEIVKSQSKSQLYISSEWLLKLSTFSDPGPVTNYSFLCRHGHLLPRRADHISSLCTPVPAVLGHYLLNKFGGGPAVSELHYCLVCDKHFRWIQEKRAVEQARFRQLEDAIRATIFAGAVDALYSGHLPPSLISRTWFQSWEKFITQPCSEPPGPIDNSVLLYKASDGTERLKPRSNFMRIERELYLFLRTIYGGGPEGRMRRSPIMCDVRSRELCIANFPSNCLMPAKN
;
A
#
# COMPACT_ATOMS: atom_id res chain seq x y z
N MET A 1 -42.03 -7.40 -25.17
CA MET A 1 -41.90 -6.93 -23.78
C MET A 1 -40.58 -6.20 -23.66
N HIS A 2 -40.65 -4.87 -23.66
CA HIS A 2 -39.53 -3.99 -23.36
C HIS A 2 -39.05 -4.27 -21.94
N ILE A 3 -37.78 -4.67 -21.79
CA ILE A 3 -37.07 -4.57 -20.52
C ILE A 3 -36.20 -3.34 -20.67
N GLU A 4 -36.65 -2.25 -20.04
CA GLU A 4 -35.85 -1.05 -19.85
C GLU A 4 -34.59 -1.43 -19.08
N CYS A 5 -33.44 -1.36 -19.76
CA CYS A 5 -32.14 -1.27 -19.11
C CYS A 5 -32.09 0.10 -18.41
N VAL A 6 -32.58 0.15 -17.18
CA VAL A 6 -32.34 1.29 -16.29
C VAL A 6 -30.83 1.32 -16.05
N GLY A 7 -30.20 2.34 -16.61
CA GLY A 7 -28.77 2.56 -16.50
C GLY A 7 -28.35 2.78 -15.05
N PHE A 8 -27.54 1.87 -14.51
CA PHE A 8 -26.61 2.21 -13.44
C PHE A 8 -25.38 2.88 -14.07
N ALA A 9 -25.60 4.06 -14.63
CA ALA A 9 -24.55 4.92 -15.17
C ALA A 9 -24.73 6.34 -14.62
N SER A 10 -24.48 6.51 -13.33
CA SER A 10 -24.23 7.83 -12.75
C SER A 10 -23.67 7.71 -11.34
N GLY A 11 -22.43 8.18 -11.16
CA GLY A 11 -22.02 8.75 -9.87
C GLY A 11 -20.87 8.10 -9.09
N TRP A 12 -19.75 7.71 -9.71
CA TRP A 12 -18.53 7.36 -8.93
C TRP A 12 -17.19 7.81 -9.55
N TYR A 13 -17.18 8.78 -10.47
CA TYR A 13 -15.94 9.49 -10.84
C TYR A 13 -15.70 10.68 -9.90
N LEU A 14 -15.65 10.41 -8.59
CA LEU A 14 -14.81 11.20 -7.70
C LEU A 14 -13.51 10.41 -7.57
N ALA A 15 -12.39 11.11 -7.66
CA ALA A 15 -11.05 10.57 -7.49
C ALA A 15 -10.86 10.04 -6.05
N ASN A 16 -11.51 8.93 -5.72
CA ASN A 16 -11.09 8.09 -4.61
C ASN A 16 -9.80 7.45 -5.09
N HIS A 17 -8.68 7.93 -4.56
CA HIS A 17 -7.42 7.21 -4.63
C HIS A 17 -7.73 5.74 -4.31
N VAL A 18 -7.59 4.86 -5.31
CA VAL A 18 -7.75 3.42 -5.12
C VAL A 18 -6.71 3.02 -4.07
N ARG A 19 -7.17 2.79 -2.84
CA ARG A 19 -6.30 2.35 -1.75
C ARG A 19 -6.01 0.88 -1.98
N TRP A 20 -4.87 0.61 -2.60
CA TRP A 20 -4.37 -0.76 -2.77
C TRP A 20 -4.11 -1.34 -1.39
N ARG A 21 -4.85 -2.39 -1.04
CA ARG A 21 -4.72 -3.10 0.23
C ARG A 21 -4.21 -4.50 -0.06
N SER A 22 -3.15 -4.91 0.61
CA SER A 22 -2.55 -6.24 0.57
C SER A 22 -2.19 -6.68 1.98
N ILE A 23 -1.76 -7.94 2.13
CA ILE A 23 -1.24 -8.41 3.42
C ILE A 23 -0.01 -7.60 3.86
N VAL A 24 0.83 -7.15 2.93
CA VAL A 24 2.00 -6.31 3.23
C VAL A 24 1.56 -4.98 3.83
N THR A 25 0.54 -4.34 3.24
CA THR A 25 0.03 -3.07 3.77
C THR A 25 -0.71 -3.22 5.09
N ASP A 26 -1.33 -4.38 5.33
CA ASP A 26 -2.00 -4.67 6.60
C ASP A 26 -1.00 -4.93 7.73
N VAL A 27 0.15 -5.52 7.42
CA VAL A 27 1.18 -5.90 8.40
C VAL A 27 2.18 -4.77 8.67
N PHE A 28 2.74 -4.16 7.62
CA PHE A 28 3.92 -3.30 7.74
C PHE A 28 3.63 -1.80 7.57
N ASP A 29 2.50 -1.39 6.98
CA ASP A 29 2.28 0.04 6.73
C ASP A 29 1.99 0.79 8.03
N GLY A 30 2.92 1.64 8.43
CA GLY A 30 2.70 2.73 9.38
C GLY A 30 2.39 4.05 8.67
N SER A 31 2.27 5.13 9.42
CA SER A 31 2.16 6.49 8.88
C SER A 31 2.92 7.48 9.77
N ILE A 32 3.66 8.39 9.14
CA ILE A 32 4.35 9.51 9.78
C ILE A 32 3.68 10.80 9.35
N GLU A 33 3.40 11.67 10.31
CA GLU A 33 3.03 13.05 10.08
C GLU A 33 4.28 13.93 10.18
N SER A 34 4.63 14.59 9.08
CA SER A 34 5.73 15.56 9.00
C SER A 34 5.15 16.98 8.95
N SER A 35 5.62 17.85 9.84
CA SER A 35 5.22 19.26 9.86
C SER A 35 6.45 20.15 9.69
N VAL A 36 6.39 21.09 8.74
CA VAL A 36 7.44 22.08 8.50
C VAL A 36 6.93 23.46 8.89
N THR A 37 7.59 24.08 9.86
CA THR A 37 7.29 25.45 10.31
C THR A 37 8.22 26.44 9.64
N CYS A 38 7.67 27.40 8.89
CA CYS A 38 8.46 28.48 8.29
C CYS A 38 9.05 29.39 9.36
N LEU A 39 10.37 29.59 9.38
CA LEU A 39 10.98 30.53 10.34
C LEU A 39 10.77 32.01 9.98
N THR A 40 10.31 32.31 8.76
CA THR A 40 9.99 33.68 8.32
C THR A 40 8.52 34.04 8.54
N CYS A 41 7.58 33.27 7.99
CA CYS A 41 6.15 33.62 8.03
C CYS A 41 5.34 32.81 9.05
N ARG A 42 5.98 31.89 9.77
CA ARG A 42 5.38 31.00 10.80
C ARG A 42 4.27 30.06 10.30
N THR A 43 4.02 29.99 8.99
CA THR A 43 3.10 29.00 8.42
C THR A 43 3.64 27.59 8.64
N VAL A 44 2.77 26.71 9.11
CA VAL A 44 3.01 25.28 9.26
C VAL A 44 2.40 24.57 8.07
N SER A 45 3.19 23.72 7.41
CA SER A 45 2.74 22.82 6.35
C SER A 45 2.89 21.39 6.84
N THR A 46 1.80 20.62 6.84
CA THR A 46 1.78 19.24 7.33
C THR A 46 1.52 18.26 6.20
N THR A 47 2.27 17.17 6.15
CA THR A 47 2.11 16.07 5.20
C THR A 47 2.10 14.74 5.95
N THR A 48 1.32 13.78 5.45
CA THR A 48 1.30 12.41 5.97
C THR A 48 1.89 11.48 4.93
N GLU A 49 2.85 10.66 5.36
CA GLU A 49 3.54 9.69 4.51
C GLU A 49 3.39 8.29 5.10
N THR A 50 3.17 7.30 4.25
CA THR A 50 3.19 5.87 4.63
C THR A 50 4.62 5.37 4.64
N PHE A 51 4.97 4.56 5.64
CA PHE A 51 6.26 3.87 5.69
C PHE A 51 6.03 2.37 5.94
N GLN A 52 6.97 1.53 5.49
CA GLN A 52 6.99 0.08 5.77
C GLN A 52 8.16 -0.31 6.68
N ASP A 53 9.20 0.51 6.72
CA ASP A 53 10.32 0.41 7.63
C ASP A 53 10.73 1.79 8.16
N LEU A 54 11.37 1.81 9.33
CA LEU A 54 12.06 2.97 9.86
C LEU A 54 13.57 2.79 9.71
N SER A 55 14.16 3.52 8.78
CA SER A 55 15.60 3.52 8.56
C SER A 55 16.30 4.56 9.46
N LEU A 56 16.76 4.12 10.62
CA LEU A 56 17.28 4.95 11.71
C LEU A 56 18.78 5.27 11.57
N PRO A 57 19.20 6.52 11.80
CA PRO A 57 20.61 6.88 11.92
C PRO A 57 21.17 6.43 13.27
N ILE A 58 22.47 6.10 13.31
CA ILE A 58 23.20 5.96 14.57
C ILE A 58 23.69 7.36 14.98
N PRO A 59 23.22 7.93 16.11
CA PRO A 59 23.60 9.28 16.53
C PRO A 59 25.08 9.36 16.90
N SER A 60 25.70 10.51 16.63
CA SER A 60 27.05 10.82 17.12
C SER A 60 27.02 11.15 18.62
N ALA A 61 28.19 11.12 19.28
CA ALA A 61 28.30 11.50 20.68
C ALA A 61 27.75 12.91 20.97
N GLU A 62 28.00 13.87 20.08
CA GLU A 62 27.45 15.23 20.21
C GLU A 62 25.92 15.25 20.11
N HIS A 63 25.34 14.48 19.18
CA HIS A 63 23.89 14.41 19.05
C HIS A 63 23.27 13.75 20.28
N LEU A 64 23.87 12.69 20.82
CA LEU A 64 23.44 12.07 22.08
C LEU A 64 23.44 13.06 23.24
N CYS A 65 24.51 13.85 23.40
CA CYS A 65 24.55 14.89 24.43
C CYS A 65 23.37 15.87 24.28
N ARG A 66 23.01 16.29 23.07
CA ARG A 66 21.87 17.20 22.84
C ARG A 66 20.53 16.54 23.18
N ILE A 67 20.34 15.29 22.79
CA ILE A 67 19.13 14.51 23.09
C ILE A 67 18.95 14.41 24.61
N HIS A 68 20.00 14.02 25.34
CA HIS A 68 19.93 13.90 26.80
C HIS A 68 19.83 15.26 27.50
N SER A 69 20.56 16.29 27.03
CA SER A 69 20.50 17.64 27.63
C SER A 69 19.15 18.32 27.43
N SER A 70 18.42 17.99 26.36
CA SER A 70 17.07 18.53 26.11
C SER A 70 16.02 18.01 27.10
N CYS A 71 16.34 16.96 27.88
CA CYS A 71 15.50 16.47 28.98
C CYS A 71 15.83 17.10 30.35
N ASP A 72 16.98 17.79 30.49
CA ASP A 72 17.46 18.37 31.76
C ASP A 72 17.19 19.88 31.91
N ILE A 73 16.62 20.55 30.90
CA ILE A 73 16.31 22.00 30.98
C ILE A 73 14.79 22.18 31.10
N GLY A 74 14.34 22.08 32.35
CA GLY A 74 12.96 22.34 32.75
C GLY A 74 12.88 22.82 34.20
N GLU A 75 13.79 23.70 34.64
CA GLU A 75 13.65 24.47 35.89
C GLU A 75 14.54 25.73 35.80
N GLU A 76 13.99 26.82 35.27
CA GLU A 76 14.44 28.18 35.61
C GLU A 76 13.40 28.80 36.55
N ASP A 77 13.93 29.20 37.69
CA ASP A 77 13.35 29.78 38.90
C ASP A 77 12.39 30.96 38.63
N THR A 78 11.12 30.83 39.05
CA THR A 78 10.35 31.96 39.61
C THR A 78 9.38 31.43 40.68
N GLY A 79 9.62 31.82 41.93
CA GLY A 79 8.84 31.41 43.08
C GLY A 79 7.37 31.85 43.08
N GLY A 80 6.51 31.02 43.70
CA GLY A 80 5.15 31.38 44.06
C GLY A 80 4.18 30.20 44.30
N ASN A 81 4.15 29.70 45.54
CA ASN A 81 3.05 29.03 46.27
C ASN A 81 2.08 28.04 45.57
N GLU A 82 2.21 26.78 46.01
CA GLU A 82 1.18 25.79 46.41
C GLU A 82 -0.22 25.78 45.74
N SER A 83 -0.54 24.69 45.02
CA SER A 83 -1.46 23.64 45.52
C SER A 83 -1.63 22.44 44.56
N ALA A 84 -1.28 21.26 45.08
CA ALA A 84 -1.83 19.90 44.89
C ALA A 84 -2.11 19.30 43.50
N GLY A 85 -1.46 18.16 43.22
CA GLY A 85 -1.94 17.13 42.28
C GLY A 85 -0.82 16.25 41.72
N GLY A 86 -0.37 15.25 42.49
CA GLY A 86 0.83 14.47 42.19
C GLY A 86 0.72 13.43 41.07
N TYR A 87 1.82 13.29 40.32
CA TYR A 87 2.26 12.05 39.68
C TYR A 87 3.78 11.97 39.81
N GLY A 88 4.25 11.18 40.78
CA GLY A 88 5.65 11.05 41.12
C GLY A 88 6.36 10.06 40.20
N TRP A 89 7.35 10.55 39.45
CA TRP A 89 8.45 9.75 38.92
C TRP A 89 9.64 9.98 39.86
N ILE A 90 10.12 8.93 40.51
CA ILE A 90 10.98 9.01 41.70
C ILE A 90 12.41 9.51 41.33
N PRO A 91 12.85 10.72 41.75
CA PRO A 91 14.12 11.34 41.31
C PRO A 91 15.39 10.87 42.04
N TRP A 92 15.29 10.09 43.12
CA TRP A 92 16.46 9.73 43.94
C TRP A 92 17.23 8.49 43.45
N LEU A 93 16.86 7.87 42.33
CA LEU A 93 17.65 6.79 41.71
C LEU A 93 18.72 7.29 40.70
N SER A 94 18.81 8.60 40.46
CA SER A 94 19.71 9.15 39.42
C SER A 94 21.19 9.23 39.85
N TRP A 95 21.49 9.36 41.14
CA TRP A 95 22.89 9.38 41.62
C TRP A 95 23.60 8.03 41.48
N LEU A 96 22.86 6.91 41.43
CA LEU A 96 23.44 5.57 41.19
C LEU A 96 23.95 5.37 39.76
N ARG A 97 23.57 6.24 38.80
CA ARG A 97 24.14 6.25 37.43
C ARG A 97 25.33 7.23 37.29
N SER A 98 25.51 8.15 38.22
CA SER A 98 26.55 9.21 38.13
C SER A 98 27.90 8.82 38.73
N LEU A 99 28.06 7.64 39.34
CA LEU A 99 29.36 7.16 39.86
C LEU A 99 30.14 6.26 38.88
N SER A 100 29.62 6.00 37.67
CA SER A 100 30.33 5.22 36.63
C SER A 100 30.92 6.08 35.50
N SER A 101 30.87 7.42 35.61
CA SER A 101 31.18 8.34 34.51
C SER A 101 32.66 8.59 34.22
N VAL A 102 33.59 7.84 34.83
CA VAL A 102 35.04 8.02 34.57
C VAL A 102 35.62 6.98 33.60
N PHE A 103 34.93 5.86 33.29
CA PHE A 103 35.46 4.86 32.32
C PHE A 103 34.42 4.09 31.49
N VAL A 104 33.18 4.57 31.33
CA VAL A 104 32.16 3.90 30.51
C VAL A 104 31.96 4.66 29.20
N THR A 105 32.31 4.05 28.07
CA THR A 105 31.90 4.54 26.74
C THR A 105 30.37 4.60 26.68
N PRO A 106 29.74 5.72 26.30
CA PRO A 106 28.28 5.80 26.26
C PRO A 106 27.74 4.78 25.25
N SER A 107 26.98 3.80 25.75
CA SER A 107 26.32 2.79 24.91
C SER A 107 25.11 3.43 24.24
N VAL A 108 25.03 3.34 22.91
CA VAL A 108 23.88 3.85 22.13
C VAL A 108 22.72 2.86 22.24
N SER A 109 21.52 3.35 22.57
CA SER A 109 20.29 2.54 22.57
C SER A 109 19.49 2.69 21.28
N LEU A 110 18.57 1.75 21.04
CA LEU A 110 17.62 1.81 19.94
C LEU A 110 16.71 3.04 20.08
N GLU A 111 16.31 3.34 21.31
CA GLU A 111 15.52 4.50 21.69
C GLU A 111 16.25 5.81 21.35
N ASP A 112 17.58 5.87 21.53
CA ASP A 112 18.39 7.02 21.10
C ASP A 112 18.37 7.18 19.56
N CYS A 113 18.40 6.07 18.82
CA CYS A 113 18.35 6.08 17.36
C CYS A 113 16.97 6.55 16.86
N ILE A 114 15.89 6.11 17.52
CA ILE A 114 14.51 6.56 17.24
C ILE A 114 14.38 8.04 17.60
N SER A 115 14.89 8.47 18.75
CA SER A 115 14.89 9.87 19.19
C SER A 115 15.63 10.77 18.22
N ALA A 116 16.80 10.35 17.73
CA ALA A 116 17.55 11.06 16.70
C ALA A 116 16.74 11.18 15.40
N PHE A 117 16.04 10.12 14.98
CA PHE A 117 15.20 10.14 13.78
C PHE A 117 14.01 11.11 13.89
N PHE A 118 13.35 11.18 15.06
CA PHE A 118 12.21 12.07 15.28
C PHE A 118 12.59 13.46 15.84
N SER A 119 13.88 13.73 16.02
CA SER A 119 14.37 15.03 16.48
C SER A 119 14.02 16.15 15.47
N PRO A 120 13.73 17.39 15.95
CA PRO A 120 13.48 18.51 15.05
C PRO A 120 14.67 18.82 14.15
N ASP A 121 14.45 18.81 12.84
CA ASP A 121 15.47 19.08 11.84
C ASP A 121 15.39 20.53 11.35
N ARG A 122 16.54 21.20 11.29
CA ARG A 122 16.64 22.62 10.87
C ARG A 122 17.00 22.68 9.39
N LEU A 123 16.01 23.03 8.58
CA LEU A 123 16.14 23.22 7.15
C LEU A 123 16.78 24.59 6.87
N VAL A 124 18.09 24.63 6.60
CA VAL A 124 18.89 25.85 6.35
C VAL A 124 19.89 25.62 5.22
N GLY A 125 20.41 26.70 4.62
CA GLY A 125 21.41 26.59 3.55
C GLY A 125 20.84 25.86 2.33
N ASP A 126 21.52 24.79 1.90
CA ASP A 126 21.11 24.00 0.74
C ASP A 126 19.83 23.18 1.00
N ASP A 127 19.48 22.93 2.27
CA ASP A 127 18.30 22.16 2.69
C ASP A 127 17.03 23.02 2.89
N MET A 128 17.06 24.30 2.49
CA MET A 128 15.88 25.18 2.59
C MET A 128 14.68 24.63 1.81
N TYR A 129 13.48 24.78 2.37
CA TYR A 129 12.24 24.31 1.73
C TYR A 129 11.49 25.44 1.02
N SER A 130 10.69 25.09 0.01
CA SER A 130 9.82 26.04 -0.68
C SER A 130 8.57 26.34 0.16
N CYS A 131 8.46 27.57 0.68
CA CYS A 131 7.31 27.96 1.48
C CYS A 131 6.16 28.45 0.59
N ASP A 132 4.99 27.81 0.67
CA ASP A 132 3.82 28.14 -0.14
C ASP A 132 3.27 29.55 0.11
N ARG A 133 3.40 30.08 1.33
CA ARG A 133 3.00 31.46 1.64
C ARG A 133 4.03 32.48 1.16
N CYS A 134 5.34 32.18 1.27
CA CYS A 134 6.40 33.11 0.85
C CYS A 134 6.71 33.03 -0.66
N LYS A 135 6.30 31.95 -1.33
CA LYS A 135 6.60 31.63 -2.74
C LYS A 135 8.11 31.62 -3.06
N LYS A 136 8.94 31.19 -2.11
CA LYS A 136 10.40 31.03 -2.26
C LYS A 136 11.00 30.13 -1.19
N LEU A 137 12.28 29.76 -1.37
CA LEU A 137 13.05 28.97 -0.42
C LEU A 137 13.22 29.72 0.91
N ARG A 138 12.97 29.02 2.02
CA ARG A 138 12.99 29.55 3.38
C ARG A 138 13.64 28.57 4.34
N ASN A 139 14.23 29.13 5.39
CA ASN A 139 14.59 28.37 6.57
C ASN A 139 13.33 27.83 7.25
N GLY A 140 13.39 26.60 7.72
CA GLY A 140 12.29 25.93 8.39
C GLY A 140 12.75 25.02 9.50
N VAL A 141 11.80 24.58 10.32
CA VAL A 141 12.01 23.46 11.26
C VAL A 141 11.04 22.37 10.88
N LYS A 142 11.55 21.18 10.56
CA LYS A 142 10.78 19.97 10.29
C LYS A 142 10.69 19.15 11.56
N THR A 143 9.48 18.74 11.92
CA THR A 143 9.21 17.82 13.03
C THR A 143 8.38 16.66 12.52
N CYS A 144 8.69 15.44 12.97
CA CYS A 144 7.99 14.24 12.55
C CYS A 144 7.39 13.53 13.76
N ARG A 145 6.21 12.91 13.61
CA ARG A 145 5.63 11.99 14.61
C ARG A 145 4.95 10.82 13.92
N ILE A 146 4.88 9.68 14.60
CA ILE A 146 4.17 8.50 14.12
C ILE A 146 2.67 8.70 14.34
N SER A 147 1.91 8.85 13.26
CA SER A 147 0.44 8.97 13.30
C SER A 147 -0.29 7.64 13.28
N ARG A 148 0.32 6.61 12.68
CA ARG A 148 -0.19 5.23 12.70
C ARG A 148 0.94 4.23 12.86
N LEU A 149 0.81 3.39 13.87
CA LEU A 149 1.74 2.31 14.18
C LEU A 149 1.37 1.03 13.41
N PRO A 150 2.33 0.35 12.76
CA PRO A 150 2.08 -0.89 12.00
C PRO A 150 1.89 -2.10 12.93
N GLU A 151 1.34 -3.20 12.42
CA GLU A 151 1.22 -4.44 13.19
C GLU A 151 2.59 -5.08 13.47
N VAL A 152 3.46 -5.05 12.46
CA VAL A 152 4.88 -5.40 12.59
C VAL A 152 5.71 -4.20 12.17
N LEU A 153 6.48 -3.67 13.12
CA LEU A 153 7.42 -2.58 12.90
C LEU A 153 8.77 -3.15 12.43
N CYS A 154 9.13 -2.82 11.19
CA CYS A 154 10.46 -3.06 10.67
C CYS A 154 11.38 -1.87 10.97
N ILE A 155 12.50 -2.11 11.62
CA ILE A 155 13.50 -1.09 11.92
C ILE A 155 14.81 -1.47 11.25
N HIS A 156 15.35 -0.58 10.42
CA HIS A 156 16.66 -0.72 9.80
C HIS A 156 17.64 0.26 10.46
N ILE A 157 18.77 -0.24 10.95
CA ILE A 157 19.86 0.59 11.48
C ILE A 157 20.83 0.91 10.33
N LYS A 158 20.98 2.19 9.98
CA LYS A 158 21.85 2.68 8.89
C LYS A 158 23.33 2.53 9.23
N ARG A 159 23.85 1.30 9.17
CA ARG A 159 25.27 0.98 9.46
C ARG A 159 26.20 1.31 8.30
N PHE A 160 25.75 1.22 7.06
CA PHE A 160 26.61 1.44 5.90
C PHE A 160 26.60 2.91 5.47
N ARG A 161 27.80 3.48 5.34
CA ARG A 161 28.03 4.80 4.77
C ARG A 161 28.77 4.64 3.46
N HIS A 162 28.27 5.25 2.42
CA HIS A 162 28.93 5.32 1.12
C HIS A 162 29.37 6.76 0.90
N ASP A 163 30.68 6.97 0.81
CA ASP A 163 31.26 8.21 0.31
C ASP A 163 31.80 7.96 -1.10
N SER A 164 32.11 9.03 -1.83
CA SER A 164 32.55 9.01 -3.24
C SER A 164 33.78 8.13 -3.50
N TYR A 165 34.53 7.78 -2.46
CA TYR A 165 35.77 7.01 -2.55
C TYR A 165 35.76 5.68 -1.79
N CYS A 166 34.87 5.48 -0.81
CA CYS A 166 34.84 4.25 -0.02
C CYS A 166 33.48 3.99 0.64
N SER A 167 33.22 2.71 0.90
CA SER A 167 32.13 2.23 1.73
C SER A 167 32.66 1.81 3.09
N SER A 168 31.98 2.19 4.17
CA SER A 168 32.36 1.78 5.52
C SER A 168 31.15 1.33 6.32
N LYS A 169 31.36 0.33 7.20
CA LYS A 169 30.36 -0.13 8.17
C LYS A 169 30.63 0.53 9.52
N VAL A 170 29.60 1.16 10.09
CA VAL A 170 29.59 1.65 11.47
C VAL A 170 29.42 0.46 12.41
N SER A 171 30.48 0.15 13.16
CA SER A 171 30.53 -0.94 14.15
C SER A 171 30.01 -0.53 15.54
N THR A 172 29.49 0.68 15.69
CA THR A 172 28.91 1.16 16.95
C THR A 172 27.80 0.20 17.39
N ARG A 173 27.97 -0.36 18.59
CA ARG A 173 26.97 -1.22 19.20
C ARG A 173 25.74 -0.42 19.56
N VAL A 174 24.58 -0.90 19.12
CA VAL A 174 23.27 -0.37 19.46
C VAL A 174 22.56 -1.42 20.32
N SER A 175 22.26 -1.10 21.58
CA SER A 175 21.45 -1.99 22.43
C SER A 175 19.98 -1.87 22.07
N PHE A 176 19.24 -2.97 22.11
CA PHE A 176 17.82 -3.02 21.76
C PHE A 176 17.05 -3.88 22.78
N PRO A 177 15.80 -3.52 23.14
CA PRO A 177 14.99 -4.31 24.04
C PRO A 177 14.42 -5.54 23.34
N LEU A 178 14.39 -6.70 24.01
CA LEU A 178 13.69 -7.89 23.49
C LEU A 178 12.18 -7.79 23.67
N VAL A 179 11.74 -7.04 24.67
CA VAL A 179 10.34 -6.87 25.07
C VAL A 179 10.08 -5.43 25.47
N GLU A 180 8.82 -4.99 25.35
CA GLU A 180 8.37 -3.68 25.87
C GLU A 180 9.04 -2.46 25.23
N LEU A 181 9.30 -2.50 23.92
CA LEU A 181 9.67 -1.29 23.18
C LEU A 181 8.48 -0.32 23.19
N ASP A 182 8.67 0.83 23.83
CA ASP A 182 7.68 1.89 23.94
C ASP A 182 7.91 2.97 22.87
N LEU A 183 6.90 3.19 22.04
CA LEU A 183 6.89 4.21 20.97
C LEU A 183 6.02 5.41 21.31
N SER A 184 5.44 5.47 22.52
CA SER A 184 4.60 6.57 22.98
C SER A 184 5.26 7.95 22.83
N PRO A 185 6.56 8.13 23.14
CA PRO A 185 7.21 9.44 23.01
C PRO A 185 7.25 9.99 21.57
N PHE A 186 7.15 9.10 20.57
CA PHE A 186 7.30 9.44 19.16
C PHE A 186 5.96 9.44 18.41
N SER A 187 4.88 9.03 19.07
CA SER A 187 3.55 9.00 18.49
C SER A 187 2.87 10.37 18.54
N SER A 188 1.99 10.67 17.57
CA SER A 188 1.11 11.84 17.64
C SER A 188 -0.04 11.65 18.62
N THR A 189 -0.33 10.41 19.03
CA THR A 189 -1.37 10.07 20.00
C THR A 189 -0.75 9.67 21.33
N SER A 190 -1.24 10.23 22.44
CA SER A 190 -0.76 9.91 23.79
C SER A 190 -1.59 8.82 24.49
N GLU A 191 -2.71 8.40 23.91
CA GLU A 191 -3.63 7.44 24.52
C GLU A 191 -3.44 6.04 23.93
N ASN A 192 -3.33 5.03 24.80
CA ASN A 192 -3.32 3.61 24.44
C ASN A 192 -2.30 3.21 23.35
N VAL A 193 -1.10 3.80 23.40
CA VAL A 193 -0.02 3.41 22.49
C VAL A 193 0.43 1.98 22.86
N PRO A 194 0.45 1.05 21.88
CA PRO A 194 0.83 -0.33 22.13
C PRO A 194 2.34 -0.46 22.36
N LEU A 195 2.72 -1.39 23.23
CA LEU A 195 4.10 -1.86 23.35
C LEU A 195 4.44 -2.86 22.23
N TYR A 196 5.72 -3.01 21.93
CA TYR A 196 6.22 -3.95 20.94
C TYR A 196 7.23 -4.93 21.53
N ASP A 197 7.19 -6.17 21.06
CA ASP A 197 8.17 -7.20 21.40
C ASP A 197 8.97 -7.63 20.16
N LEU A 198 10.25 -7.92 20.35
CA LEU A 198 11.12 -8.37 19.27
C LEU A 198 10.79 -9.81 18.90
N THR A 199 10.48 -10.04 17.63
CA THR A 199 10.24 -11.39 17.08
C THR A 199 11.47 -11.94 16.37
N GLY A 200 12.26 -11.07 15.76
CA GLY A 200 13.52 -11.45 15.16
C GLY A 200 14.33 -10.27 14.66
N PHE A 201 15.59 -10.52 14.32
CA PHE A 201 16.47 -9.54 13.71
C PHE A 201 17.52 -10.21 12.83
N ILE A 202 18.07 -9.42 11.93
CA ILE A 202 19.16 -9.81 11.03
C ILE A 202 20.43 -9.11 11.51
N THR A 203 21.54 -9.82 11.51
CA THR A 203 22.88 -9.24 11.66
C THR A 203 23.63 -9.32 10.34
N HIS A 204 24.63 -8.44 10.20
CA HIS A 204 25.61 -8.53 9.14
C HIS A 204 27.00 -8.64 9.75
N GLU A 205 27.69 -9.73 9.51
CA GLU A 205 29.08 -9.93 9.90
C GLU A 205 30.00 -9.56 8.73
N GLY A 206 31.09 -8.84 9.02
CA GLY A 206 32.00 -8.32 8.00
C GLY A 206 32.24 -6.82 8.13
N SER A 207 33.35 -6.37 7.55
CA SER A 207 33.87 -5.01 7.71
C SER A 207 33.43 -4.04 6.62
N GLY A 208 32.98 -4.54 5.46
CA GLY A 208 32.59 -3.75 4.28
C GLY A 208 31.13 -3.95 3.89
N ALA A 209 30.63 -3.13 2.95
CA ALA A 209 29.29 -3.27 2.38
C ALA A 209 29.24 -4.31 1.23
N ASP A 210 30.41 -4.57 0.66
CA ASP A 210 30.66 -5.30 -0.58
C ASP A 210 31.02 -6.77 -0.32
N SER A 211 31.23 -7.15 0.95
CA SER A 211 31.42 -8.53 1.39
C SER A 211 31.08 -8.68 2.87
N GLY A 212 30.35 -9.74 3.21
CA GLY A 212 29.98 -10.10 4.56
C GLY A 212 29.07 -11.33 4.58
N HIS A 213 28.52 -11.63 5.76
CA HIS A 213 27.65 -12.78 6.02
C HIS A 213 26.42 -12.33 6.80
N TYR A 214 25.23 -12.81 6.43
CA TYR A 214 24.00 -12.43 7.10
C TYR A 214 23.49 -13.58 7.95
N LEU A 215 23.18 -13.30 9.21
CA LEU A 215 22.60 -14.26 10.14
C LEU A 215 21.22 -13.76 10.58
N ALA A 216 20.28 -14.68 10.78
CA ALA A 216 18.97 -14.35 11.32
C ALA A 216 18.82 -14.91 12.74
N TYR A 217 18.27 -14.10 13.63
CA TYR A 217 17.96 -14.47 14.99
C TYR A 217 16.46 -14.34 15.19
N CYS A 218 15.77 -15.45 15.43
CA CYS A 218 14.32 -15.46 15.55
C CYS A 218 13.91 -16.10 16.87
N ARG A 219 12.88 -15.52 17.50
CA ARG A 219 12.17 -16.15 18.61
C ARG A 219 11.15 -17.11 18.03
N ASN A 220 11.12 -18.33 18.56
CA ASN A 220 10.13 -19.32 18.20
C ASN A 220 8.87 -19.09 19.07
N GLU A 221 7.71 -18.94 18.43
CA GLU A 221 6.44 -18.69 19.12
C GLU A 221 5.88 -19.90 19.88
N VAL A 222 6.32 -21.12 19.54
CA VAL A 222 5.81 -22.36 20.17
C VAL A 222 6.47 -22.61 21.52
N ASP A 223 7.78 -22.42 21.61
CA ASP A 223 8.55 -22.72 22.82
C ASP A 223 9.17 -21.48 23.50
N GLY A 224 9.06 -20.30 22.88
CA GLY A 224 9.57 -19.03 23.38
C GLY A 224 11.09 -18.86 23.31
N ASN A 225 11.83 -19.83 22.76
CA ASN A 225 13.30 -19.79 22.72
C ASN A 225 13.83 -19.01 21.51
N TRP A 226 15.05 -18.51 21.63
CA TRP A 226 15.75 -17.85 20.53
C TRP A 226 16.62 -18.84 19.76
N TYR A 227 16.69 -18.62 18.45
CA TYR A 227 17.47 -19.43 17.54
C TYR A 227 18.27 -18.54 16.59
N GLU A 228 19.54 -18.89 16.39
CA GLU A 228 20.39 -18.39 15.32
C GLU A 228 20.25 -19.32 14.11
N TYR A 229 19.93 -18.72 12.97
CA TYR A 229 19.82 -19.37 11.66
C TYR A 229 21.01 -18.89 10.83
N ASP A 230 21.98 -19.78 10.67
CA ASP A 230 23.18 -19.61 9.85
C ASP A 230 23.12 -20.54 8.65
N ASP A 231 22.54 -20.06 7.55
CA ASP A 231 22.23 -20.83 6.34
C ASP A 231 21.47 -22.14 6.64
N SER A 232 22.19 -23.27 6.70
CA SER A 232 21.64 -24.60 6.97
C SER A 232 21.76 -25.04 8.43
N THR A 233 22.42 -24.23 9.26
CA THR A 233 22.70 -24.50 10.66
C THR A 233 21.72 -23.75 11.56
N LEU A 234 21.20 -24.46 12.57
CA LEU A 234 20.28 -23.92 13.56
C LEU A 234 20.86 -24.10 14.96
N THR A 235 21.03 -23.00 15.69
CA THR A 235 21.60 -23.00 17.04
C THR A 235 20.64 -22.34 18.02
N LYS A 236 20.26 -23.06 19.09
CA LYS A 236 19.46 -22.47 20.18
C LYS A 236 20.32 -21.54 21.03
N LEU A 237 19.79 -20.37 21.37
CA LEU A 237 20.46 -19.35 22.17
C LEU A 237 19.61 -18.95 23.39
N ASP A 238 20.28 -18.50 24.45
CA ASP A 238 19.63 -17.78 25.53
C ASP A 238 19.51 -16.27 25.20
N SER A 239 18.61 -15.59 25.92
CA SER A 239 18.37 -14.16 25.70
C SER A 239 19.58 -13.27 25.98
N ALA A 240 20.49 -13.67 26.88
CA ALA A 240 21.68 -12.90 27.20
C ALA A 240 22.65 -12.87 26.02
N HIS A 241 22.88 -14.02 25.38
CA HIS A 241 23.69 -14.14 24.17
C HIS A 241 23.05 -13.39 22.99
N VAL A 242 21.73 -13.42 22.85
CA VAL A 242 21.02 -12.67 21.79
C VAL A 242 21.29 -11.16 21.91
N LEU A 243 21.22 -10.62 23.12
CA LEU A 243 21.52 -9.21 23.40
C LEU A 243 22.98 -8.83 23.13
N THR A 244 23.88 -9.80 22.95
CA THR A 244 25.27 -9.53 22.56
C THR A 244 25.46 -9.17 21.09
N LYS A 245 24.49 -9.48 20.24
CA LYS A 245 24.62 -9.41 18.78
C LYS A 245 24.41 -8.00 18.22
N GLU A 246 25.02 -7.71 17.09
CA GLU A 246 24.94 -6.41 16.41
C GLU A 246 23.78 -6.41 15.38
N ALA A 247 22.60 -5.99 15.81
CA ALA A 247 21.43 -5.95 14.93
C ALA A 247 21.60 -4.95 13.77
N TYR A 248 21.16 -5.35 12.58
CA TYR A 248 21.10 -4.54 11.37
C TYR A 248 19.65 -4.21 10.98
N VAL A 249 18.77 -5.22 10.96
CA VAL A 249 17.33 -5.05 10.75
C VAL A 249 16.59 -5.76 11.88
N LEU A 250 15.65 -5.08 12.55
CA LEU A 250 14.85 -5.60 13.65
C LEU A 250 13.38 -5.66 13.25
N LEU A 251 12.70 -6.74 13.64
CA LEU A 251 11.27 -6.94 13.48
C LEU A 251 10.61 -6.98 14.85
N TYR A 252 9.78 -5.97 15.11
CA TYR A 252 9.04 -5.82 16.34
C TYR A 252 7.56 -6.06 16.05
N GLN A 253 6.91 -6.96 16.81
CA GLN A 253 5.47 -7.21 16.70
C GLN A 253 4.73 -6.47 17.80
N LYS A 254 3.61 -5.86 17.41
CA LYS A 254 2.74 -5.12 18.31
C LYS A 254 2.09 -6.07 19.33
N ARG A 255 2.14 -5.72 20.61
CA ARG A 255 1.46 -6.51 21.65
C ARG A 255 -0.06 -6.42 21.50
N PRO A 256 -0.79 -7.54 21.65
CA PRO A 256 -2.24 -7.53 21.70
C PRO A 256 -2.75 -6.81 22.95
N SER A 257 -3.91 -6.18 22.83
CA SER A 257 -4.60 -5.66 24.01
C SER A 257 -5.09 -6.81 24.89
N LEU A 258 -5.26 -6.56 26.19
CA LEU A 258 -5.83 -7.53 27.13
C LEU A 258 -7.20 -8.07 26.66
N SER A 259 -8.00 -7.22 26.03
CA SER A 259 -9.30 -7.59 25.46
C SER A 259 -9.18 -8.67 24.38
N VAL A 260 -8.16 -8.57 23.52
CA VAL A 260 -7.90 -9.52 22.43
C VAL A 260 -7.31 -10.81 22.99
N GLU A 261 -6.40 -10.71 23.95
CA GLU A 261 -5.79 -11.89 24.57
C GLU A 261 -6.82 -12.75 25.30
N VAL A 262 -7.69 -12.13 26.09
CA VAL A 262 -8.84 -12.81 26.73
C VAL A 262 -9.75 -13.46 25.68
N ALA A 263 -9.97 -12.79 24.54
CA ALA A 263 -10.79 -13.35 23.48
C ALA A 263 -10.14 -14.57 22.81
N ARG A 264 -8.81 -14.58 22.64
CA ARG A 264 -8.05 -15.73 22.12
C ARG A 264 -8.13 -16.92 23.06
N SER A 265 -7.86 -16.73 24.35
CA SER A 265 -7.94 -17.81 25.35
C SER A 265 -9.34 -18.41 25.40
N LYS A 266 -10.38 -17.57 25.44
CA LYS A 266 -11.78 -18.02 25.42
C LYS A 266 -12.15 -18.75 24.13
N THR A 267 -11.63 -18.32 22.99
CA THR A 267 -11.83 -19.02 21.70
C THR A 267 -11.26 -20.43 21.76
N MET A 268 -10.04 -20.60 22.29
CA MET A 268 -9.40 -21.91 22.43
C MET A 268 -10.15 -22.81 23.43
N GLU A 269 -10.63 -22.24 24.53
CA GLU A 269 -11.48 -22.95 25.51
C GLU A 269 -12.77 -23.45 24.86
N MET A 270 -13.48 -22.60 24.11
CA MET A 270 -14.71 -22.98 23.41
C MET A 270 -14.45 -24.12 22.42
N ILE A 271 -13.40 -24.02 21.60
CA ILE A 271 -13.01 -25.07 20.63
C ILE A 271 -12.74 -26.41 21.34
N SER A 272 -11.98 -26.40 22.44
CA SER A 272 -11.64 -27.62 23.19
C SER A 272 -12.84 -28.22 23.94
N SER A 273 -13.73 -27.38 24.47
CA SER A 273 -14.96 -27.81 25.15
C SER A 273 -15.99 -28.43 24.20
N GLU A 274 -16.01 -28.03 22.93
CA GLU A 274 -16.98 -28.50 21.94
C GLU A 274 -16.64 -29.88 21.37
N GLU A 275 -15.39 -30.35 21.49
CA GLU A 275 -15.08 -31.76 21.21
C GLU A 275 -15.88 -32.72 22.12
N ILE A 276 -16.31 -32.25 23.30
CA ILE A 276 -17.11 -32.99 24.28
C ILE A 276 -18.62 -32.94 23.96
N VAL A 277 -19.10 -31.90 23.24
CA VAL A 277 -20.54 -31.62 22.98
C VAL A 277 -20.99 -32.05 21.57
N LYS A 278 -20.16 -32.79 20.82
CA LYS A 278 -20.47 -33.32 19.47
C LYS A 278 -21.74 -34.19 19.36
N SER A 279 -22.51 -34.42 20.43
CA SER A 279 -23.65 -35.33 20.48
C SER A 279 -25.02 -34.70 20.17
N GLN A 280 -25.24 -33.38 20.20
CA GLN A 280 -26.59 -32.82 20.01
C GLN A 280 -26.62 -31.50 19.19
N SER A 281 -27.21 -31.59 17.99
CA SER A 281 -27.50 -30.53 16.98
C SER A 281 -26.35 -29.56 16.60
N LYS A 282 -25.63 -29.87 15.51
CA LYS A 282 -24.54 -29.03 14.98
C LYS A 282 -25.08 -27.87 14.11
N SER A 283 -25.49 -26.78 14.75
CA SER A 283 -25.52 -25.50 14.07
C SER A 283 -24.10 -24.94 13.97
N GLN A 284 -23.70 -24.49 12.78
CA GLN A 284 -22.37 -23.94 12.52
C GLN A 284 -22.48 -22.59 11.82
N LEU A 285 -21.44 -21.79 11.95
CA LEU A 285 -21.22 -20.57 11.19
C LEU A 285 -19.91 -20.68 10.42
N TYR A 286 -19.81 -20.01 9.29
CA TYR A 286 -18.60 -19.90 8.50
C TYR A 286 -17.93 -18.56 8.79
N ILE A 287 -16.67 -18.62 9.20
CA ILE A 287 -15.84 -17.43 9.46
C ILE A 287 -14.66 -17.44 8.50
N SER A 288 -14.28 -16.27 8.00
CA SER A 288 -13.09 -16.08 7.16
C SER A 288 -11.84 -16.66 7.84
N SER A 289 -11.14 -17.56 7.15
CA SER A 289 -9.88 -18.11 7.63
C SER A 289 -8.82 -17.01 7.77
N GLU A 290 -8.82 -16.02 6.86
CA GLU A 290 -7.97 -14.83 6.97
C GLU A 290 -8.23 -14.06 8.27
N TRP A 291 -9.51 -13.91 8.66
CA TRP A 291 -9.85 -13.18 9.88
C TRP A 291 -9.46 -13.97 11.14
N LEU A 292 -9.62 -15.29 11.13
CA LEU A 292 -9.16 -16.15 12.23
C LEU A 292 -7.63 -16.12 12.38
N LEU A 293 -6.88 -16.06 11.27
CA LEU A 293 -5.44 -15.86 11.29
C LEU A 293 -5.06 -14.49 11.86
N LYS A 294 -5.80 -13.44 11.51
CA LYS A 294 -5.63 -12.12 12.14
C LYS A 294 -5.93 -12.20 13.64
N LEU A 295 -6.98 -12.91 14.06
CA LEU A 295 -7.28 -13.08 15.48
C LEU A 295 -6.11 -13.74 16.22
N SER A 296 -5.44 -14.74 15.63
CA SER A 296 -4.32 -15.42 16.29
C SER A 296 -3.00 -14.63 16.28
N THR A 297 -2.81 -13.72 15.31
CA THR A 297 -1.50 -13.07 15.10
C THR A 297 -1.51 -11.56 15.32
N PHE A 298 -2.59 -10.85 14.98
CA PHE A 298 -2.63 -9.39 15.04
C PHE A 298 -3.04 -8.90 16.43
N SER A 299 -2.45 -7.80 16.85
CA SER A 299 -2.77 -7.07 18.07
C SER A 299 -4.24 -6.62 18.14
N ASP A 300 -4.81 -6.32 16.97
CA ASP A 300 -6.22 -6.07 16.73
C ASP A 300 -6.63 -6.68 15.37
N PRO A 301 -7.44 -7.76 15.35
CA PRO A 301 -7.92 -8.35 14.10
C PRO A 301 -8.96 -7.49 13.38
N GLY A 302 -9.50 -6.46 14.04
CA GLY A 302 -10.61 -5.66 13.55
C GLY A 302 -11.94 -6.44 13.50
N PRO A 303 -12.99 -5.83 12.93
CA PRO A 303 -14.30 -6.45 12.86
C PRO A 303 -14.29 -7.72 12.01
N VAL A 304 -15.10 -8.71 12.40
CA VAL A 304 -15.24 -9.95 11.63
C VAL A 304 -15.74 -9.62 10.23
N THR A 305 -15.02 -10.07 9.21
CA THR A 305 -15.40 -9.89 7.80
C THR A 305 -15.31 -11.20 7.04
N ASN A 306 -16.42 -11.58 6.41
CA ASN A 306 -16.53 -12.78 5.59
C ASN A 306 -16.35 -12.51 4.09
N TYR A 307 -15.97 -11.29 3.69
CA TYR A 307 -15.80 -10.88 2.29
C TYR A 307 -14.55 -11.45 1.60
N SER A 308 -13.71 -12.21 2.33
CA SER A 308 -12.66 -13.04 1.74
C SER A 308 -13.25 -14.18 0.88
N PHE A 309 -14.46 -14.65 1.19
CA PHE A 309 -15.19 -15.64 0.38
C PHE A 309 -16.55 -15.15 -0.12
N LEU A 310 -17.15 -14.15 0.53
CA LEU A 310 -18.40 -13.53 0.07
C LEU A 310 -18.15 -12.41 -0.94
N CYS A 311 -19.09 -12.23 -1.86
CA CYS A 311 -19.21 -11.00 -2.63
C CYS A 311 -19.93 -9.91 -1.79
N ARG A 312 -19.98 -8.69 -2.34
CA ARG A 312 -20.74 -7.57 -1.77
C ARG A 312 -22.26 -7.82 -1.63
N HIS A 313 -22.80 -8.83 -2.31
CA HIS A 313 -24.20 -9.24 -2.17
C HIS A 313 -24.41 -10.23 -1.02
N GLY A 314 -23.37 -10.56 -0.24
CA GLY A 314 -23.47 -11.46 0.91
C GLY A 314 -23.48 -12.95 0.56
N HIS A 315 -23.12 -13.31 -0.67
CA HIS A 315 -23.16 -14.69 -1.18
C HIS A 315 -21.79 -15.15 -1.67
N LEU A 316 -21.57 -16.46 -1.75
CA LEU A 316 -20.32 -17.05 -2.22
C LEU A 316 -20.04 -16.66 -3.68
N LEU A 317 -18.83 -16.17 -3.94
CA LEU A 317 -18.37 -15.95 -5.31
C LEU A 317 -18.13 -17.30 -6.00
N PRO A 318 -18.80 -17.62 -7.13
CA PRO A 318 -18.63 -18.91 -7.80
C PRO A 318 -17.16 -19.24 -8.14
N ARG A 319 -16.37 -18.23 -8.53
CA ARG A 319 -14.93 -18.41 -8.83
C ARG A 319 -14.07 -18.78 -7.61
N ARG A 320 -14.57 -18.56 -6.40
CA ARG A 320 -13.90 -18.90 -5.14
C ARG A 320 -14.36 -20.24 -4.56
N ALA A 321 -15.35 -20.88 -5.18
CA ALA A 321 -15.95 -22.13 -4.71
C ALA A 321 -14.91 -23.23 -4.56
N ASP A 322 -14.03 -23.39 -5.55
CA ASP A 322 -13.00 -24.43 -5.56
C ASP A 322 -11.96 -24.26 -4.44
N HIS A 323 -11.86 -23.05 -3.87
CA HIS A 323 -10.92 -22.70 -2.80
C HIS A 323 -11.63 -22.41 -1.47
N ILE A 324 -12.92 -22.76 -1.33
CA ILE A 324 -13.70 -22.33 -0.17
C ILE A 324 -13.15 -22.87 1.16
N SER A 325 -12.54 -24.05 1.14
CA SER A 325 -11.92 -24.68 2.32
C SER A 325 -10.68 -23.93 2.83
N SER A 326 -9.96 -23.19 1.97
CA SER A 326 -8.85 -22.34 2.40
C SER A 326 -9.32 -20.94 2.81
N LEU A 327 -10.46 -20.49 2.31
CA LEU A 327 -10.98 -19.14 2.53
C LEU A 327 -11.87 -19.00 3.77
N CYS A 328 -12.56 -20.07 4.19
CA CYS A 328 -13.41 -20.05 5.37
C CYS A 328 -13.27 -21.32 6.22
N THR A 329 -13.51 -21.17 7.52
CA THR A 329 -13.49 -22.23 8.50
C THR A 329 -14.89 -22.37 9.11
N PRO A 330 -15.52 -23.55 9.07
CA PRO A 330 -16.74 -23.80 9.82
C PRO A 330 -16.40 -23.84 11.31
N VAL A 331 -17.06 -22.97 12.08
CA VAL A 331 -16.98 -22.92 13.53
C VAL A 331 -18.37 -23.20 14.11
N PRO A 332 -18.48 -23.83 15.27
CA PRO A 332 -19.76 -23.97 15.94
C PRO A 332 -20.42 -22.62 16.19
N ALA A 333 -21.75 -22.59 16.09
CA ALA A 333 -22.50 -21.34 16.03
C ALA A 333 -22.31 -20.50 17.30
N VAL A 334 -22.17 -21.12 18.48
CA VAL A 334 -21.94 -20.41 19.74
C VAL A 334 -20.64 -19.61 19.68
N LEU A 335 -19.55 -20.23 19.21
CA LEU A 335 -18.28 -19.55 18.99
C LEU A 335 -18.40 -18.44 17.94
N GLY A 336 -19.03 -18.71 16.79
CA GLY A 336 -19.20 -17.71 15.74
C GLY A 336 -19.97 -16.46 16.22
N HIS A 337 -21.06 -16.65 16.97
CA HIS A 337 -21.82 -15.53 17.56
C HIS A 337 -21.02 -14.79 18.63
N TYR A 338 -20.25 -15.50 19.47
CA TYR A 338 -19.34 -14.86 20.43
C TYR A 338 -18.34 -13.93 19.72
N LEU A 339 -17.69 -14.39 18.66
CA LEU A 339 -16.72 -13.61 17.89
C LEU A 339 -17.36 -12.39 17.25
N LEU A 340 -18.51 -12.57 16.59
CA LEU A 340 -19.28 -11.47 15.99
C LEU A 340 -19.72 -10.43 17.03
N ASN A 341 -20.16 -10.86 18.22
CA ASN A 341 -20.56 -9.94 19.28
C ASN A 341 -19.35 -9.22 19.90
N LYS A 342 -18.21 -9.89 20.03
CA LYS A 342 -17.01 -9.35 20.66
C LYS A 342 -16.30 -8.32 19.77
N PHE A 343 -16.18 -8.61 18.47
CA PHE A 343 -15.42 -7.79 17.53
C PHE A 343 -16.31 -6.98 16.57
N GLY A 344 -17.61 -7.23 16.56
CA GLY A 344 -18.53 -6.63 15.58
C GLY A 344 -18.31 -7.16 14.17
N GLY A 345 -18.90 -6.47 13.19
CA GLY A 345 -18.78 -6.81 11.78
C GLY A 345 -19.88 -7.73 11.27
N GLY A 346 -19.53 -8.62 10.34
CA GLY A 346 -20.44 -9.53 9.67
C GLY A 346 -20.21 -9.59 8.15
N PRO A 347 -21.13 -10.24 7.41
CA PRO A 347 -22.36 -10.87 7.90
C PRO A 347 -22.11 -12.23 8.58
N ALA A 348 -23.02 -12.65 9.45
CA ALA A 348 -23.07 -14.04 9.93
C ALA A 348 -23.48 -14.97 8.78
N VAL A 349 -22.78 -16.09 8.63
CA VAL A 349 -22.99 -17.02 7.52
C VAL A 349 -23.24 -18.41 8.08
N SER A 350 -24.49 -18.87 8.06
CA SER A 350 -24.84 -20.25 8.42
C SER A 350 -24.83 -21.20 7.22
N GLU A 351 -24.99 -20.66 6.00
CA GLU A 351 -25.08 -21.42 4.76
C GLU A 351 -24.34 -20.71 3.63
N LEU A 352 -23.75 -21.50 2.73
CA LEU A 352 -22.98 -21.02 1.59
C LEU A 352 -23.80 -21.17 0.31
N HIS A 353 -24.39 -20.06 -0.15
CA HIS A 353 -25.14 -19.99 -1.40
C HIS A 353 -24.35 -19.23 -2.47
N TYR A 354 -24.35 -19.72 -3.71
CA TYR A 354 -23.72 -19.04 -4.82
C TYR A 354 -24.41 -17.73 -5.17
N CYS A 355 -23.61 -16.71 -5.45
CA CYS A 355 -24.12 -15.43 -5.93
C CYS A 355 -24.48 -15.50 -7.42
N LEU A 356 -25.75 -15.69 -7.74
CA LEU A 356 -26.24 -15.72 -9.13
C LEU A 356 -26.01 -14.39 -9.87
N VAL A 357 -26.04 -13.25 -9.16
CA VAL A 357 -25.77 -11.93 -9.76
C VAL A 357 -24.31 -11.84 -10.22
N CYS A 358 -23.37 -12.25 -9.35
CA CYS A 358 -21.95 -12.26 -9.69
C CYS A 358 -21.62 -13.31 -10.75
N ASP A 359 -22.30 -14.46 -10.75
CA ASP A 359 -22.13 -15.48 -11.79
C ASP A 359 -22.56 -14.97 -13.16
N LYS A 360 -23.76 -14.39 -13.27
CA LYS A 360 -24.27 -13.79 -14.51
C LYS A 360 -23.33 -12.70 -15.03
N HIS A 361 -22.90 -11.80 -14.14
CA HIS A 361 -21.97 -10.74 -14.51
C HIS A 361 -20.63 -11.32 -14.99
N PHE A 362 -20.09 -12.33 -14.30
CA PHE A 362 -18.86 -12.98 -14.74
C PHE A 362 -18.99 -13.60 -16.12
N ARG A 363 -20.04 -14.39 -16.37
CA ARG A 363 -20.29 -15.02 -17.67
C ARG A 363 -20.41 -13.97 -18.77
N TRP A 364 -21.17 -12.90 -18.51
CA TRP A 364 -21.29 -11.79 -19.45
C TRP A 364 -19.93 -11.14 -19.76
N ILE A 365 -19.08 -10.90 -18.75
CA ILE A 365 -17.72 -10.38 -18.97
C ILE A 365 -16.89 -11.34 -19.83
N GLN A 366 -16.94 -12.65 -19.58
CA GLN A 366 -16.17 -13.63 -20.36
C GLN A 366 -16.64 -13.72 -21.80
N GLU A 367 -17.95 -13.76 -22.01
CA GLU A 367 -18.55 -13.75 -23.34
C GLU A 367 -18.17 -12.47 -24.09
N LYS A 368 -18.27 -11.31 -23.44
CA LYS A 368 -17.85 -10.03 -24.01
C LYS A 368 -16.38 -10.05 -24.45
N ARG A 369 -15.47 -10.55 -23.61
CA ARG A 369 -14.05 -10.70 -23.98
C ARG A 369 -13.87 -11.61 -25.20
N ALA A 370 -14.50 -12.78 -25.18
CA ALA A 370 -14.37 -13.77 -26.25
C ALA A 370 -14.88 -13.21 -27.58
N VAL A 371 -16.05 -12.56 -27.58
CA VAL A 371 -16.65 -11.93 -28.76
C VAL A 371 -15.77 -10.78 -29.27
N GLU A 372 -15.32 -9.88 -28.40
CA GLU A 372 -14.46 -8.77 -28.80
C GLU A 372 -13.13 -9.24 -29.39
N GLN A 373 -12.50 -10.21 -28.74
CA GLN A 373 -11.24 -10.79 -29.18
C GLN A 373 -11.37 -11.50 -30.52
N ALA A 374 -12.39 -12.37 -30.66
CA ALA A 374 -12.63 -13.11 -31.90
C ALA A 374 -12.95 -12.18 -33.06
N ARG A 375 -13.82 -11.17 -32.82
CA ARG A 375 -14.23 -10.24 -33.87
C ARG A 375 -13.09 -9.31 -34.29
N PHE A 376 -12.28 -8.84 -33.34
CA PHE A 376 -11.11 -8.02 -33.67
C PHE A 376 -10.08 -8.79 -34.51
N ARG A 377 -9.73 -10.03 -34.13
CA ARG A 377 -8.83 -10.89 -34.93
C ARG A 377 -9.40 -11.18 -36.31
N GLN A 378 -10.69 -11.51 -36.40
CA GLN A 378 -11.34 -11.76 -37.69
C GLN A 378 -11.26 -10.54 -38.63
N LEU A 379 -11.47 -9.33 -38.10
CA LEU A 379 -11.32 -8.10 -38.87
C LEU A 379 -9.87 -7.87 -39.29
N GLU A 380 -8.92 -8.09 -38.39
CA GLU A 380 -7.49 -7.96 -38.68
C GLU A 380 -7.04 -8.92 -39.79
N ASP A 381 -7.45 -10.19 -39.72
CA ASP A 381 -7.15 -11.21 -40.72
C ASP A 381 -7.80 -10.88 -42.07
N ALA A 382 -9.05 -10.40 -42.07
CA ALA A 382 -9.74 -9.97 -43.28
C ALA A 382 -9.03 -8.78 -43.95
N ILE A 383 -8.66 -7.75 -43.19
CA ILE A 383 -7.90 -6.60 -43.68
C ILE A 383 -6.59 -7.08 -44.31
N ARG A 384 -5.85 -7.94 -43.60
CA ARG A 384 -4.56 -8.49 -44.06
C ARG A 384 -4.71 -9.29 -45.35
N ALA A 385 -5.73 -10.13 -45.46
CA ALA A 385 -6.03 -10.92 -46.65
C ALA A 385 -6.42 -10.03 -47.84
N THR A 386 -7.24 -9.01 -47.62
CA THR A 386 -7.64 -8.04 -48.66
C THR A 386 -6.45 -7.23 -49.18
N ILE A 387 -5.55 -6.80 -48.29
CA ILE A 387 -4.31 -6.13 -48.66
C ILE A 387 -3.42 -7.08 -49.49
N PHE A 388 -3.26 -8.33 -49.07
CA PHE A 388 -2.46 -9.32 -49.79
C PHE A 388 -3.03 -9.63 -51.19
N ALA A 389 -4.35 -9.65 -51.33
CA ALA A 389 -5.03 -9.85 -52.60
C ALA A 389 -5.01 -8.60 -53.53
N GLY A 390 -4.42 -7.49 -53.09
CA GLY A 390 -4.36 -6.24 -53.88
C GLY A 390 -5.69 -5.48 -54.01
N ALA A 391 -6.74 -5.91 -53.31
CA ALA A 391 -8.08 -5.33 -53.37
C ALA A 391 -8.28 -4.19 -52.35
N VAL A 392 -7.30 -3.29 -52.24
CA VAL A 392 -7.25 -2.26 -51.20
C VAL A 392 -8.44 -1.28 -51.26
N ASP A 393 -9.02 -1.08 -52.44
CA ASP A 393 -10.21 -0.23 -52.64
C ASP A 393 -11.47 -0.77 -51.97
N ALA A 394 -11.50 -2.04 -51.58
CA ALA A 394 -12.58 -2.64 -50.81
C ALA A 394 -12.54 -2.27 -49.31
N LEU A 395 -11.44 -1.66 -48.83
CA LEU A 395 -11.25 -1.23 -47.46
C LEU A 395 -11.55 0.26 -47.30
N TYR A 396 -12.07 0.67 -46.14
CA TYR A 396 -12.09 2.10 -45.78
C TYR A 396 -10.68 2.68 -45.78
N SER A 397 -9.71 1.86 -45.38
CA SER A 397 -8.29 2.23 -45.36
C SER A 397 -7.69 2.45 -46.77
N GLY A 398 -8.38 2.04 -47.84
CA GLY A 398 -8.03 2.39 -49.23
C GLY A 398 -8.37 3.85 -49.58
N HIS A 399 -9.47 4.36 -49.03
CA HIS A 399 -9.99 5.71 -49.34
C HIS A 399 -9.62 6.75 -48.29
N LEU A 400 -9.33 6.32 -47.05
CA LEU A 400 -9.18 7.19 -45.89
C LEU A 400 -7.94 6.80 -45.06
N PRO A 401 -7.24 7.76 -44.44
CA PRO A 401 -6.06 7.46 -43.64
C PRO A 401 -6.42 6.67 -42.37
N PRO A 402 -5.44 5.93 -41.79
CA PRO A 402 -5.61 5.24 -40.51
C PRO A 402 -6.04 6.17 -39.39
N SER A 403 -6.81 5.62 -38.44
CA SER A 403 -7.27 6.36 -37.27
C SER A 403 -6.20 6.36 -36.18
N LEU A 404 -6.26 7.36 -35.30
CA LEU A 404 -5.43 7.45 -34.11
C LEU A 404 -6.24 7.02 -32.89
N ILE A 405 -5.60 6.25 -32.01
CA ILE A 405 -6.16 5.87 -30.72
C ILE A 405 -5.14 6.07 -29.60
N SER A 406 -5.61 6.49 -28.43
CA SER A 406 -4.78 6.59 -27.23
C SER A 406 -4.14 5.24 -26.89
N ARG A 407 -2.81 5.20 -26.74
CA ARG A 407 -2.11 3.93 -26.44
C ARG A 407 -2.51 3.40 -25.07
N THR A 408 -2.74 4.28 -24.09
CA THR A 408 -3.17 3.88 -22.75
C THR A 408 -4.56 3.25 -22.78
N TRP A 409 -5.48 3.83 -23.54
CA TRP A 409 -6.82 3.25 -23.72
C TRP A 409 -6.74 1.90 -24.42
N PHE A 410 -5.99 1.82 -25.53
CA PHE A 410 -5.86 0.57 -26.29
C PHE A 410 -5.19 -0.53 -25.46
N GLN A 411 -4.16 -0.22 -24.66
CA GLN A 411 -3.55 -1.17 -23.74
C GLN A 411 -4.52 -1.64 -22.65
N SER A 412 -5.43 -0.77 -22.19
CA SER A 412 -6.49 -1.18 -21.25
C SER A 412 -7.47 -2.16 -21.91
N TRP A 413 -7.86 -1.88 -23.15
CA TRP A 413 -8.70 -2.79 -23.95
C TRP A 413 -7.99 -4.13 -24.23
N GLU A 414 -6.72 -4.09 -24.63
CA GLU A 414 -5.91 -5.28 -24.89
C GLU A 414 -5.77 -6.13 -23.62
N LYS A 415 -5.49 -5.51 -22.48
CA LYS A 415 -5.51 -6.18 -21.17
C LYS A 415 -6.87 -6.77 -20.87
N PHE A 416 -7.97 -6.09 -21.21
CA PHE A 416 -9.32 -6.63 -21.09
C PHE A 416 -9.48 -7.92 -21.90
N ILE A 417 -9.16 -7.94 -23.19
CA ILE A 417 -9.38 -9.16 -23.98
C ILE A 417 -8.39 -10.30 -23.70
N THR A 418 -7.24 -10.03 -23.06
CA THR A 418 -6.19 -11.02 -22.81
C THR A 418 -6.11 -11.53 -21.37
N GLN A 419 -6.47 -10.72 -20.36
CA GLN A 419 -6.29 -11.05 -18.95
C GLN A 419 -7.64 -11.29 -18.25
N PRO A 420 -7.94 -12.46 -17.66
CA PRO A 420 -9.28 -12.79 -17.13
C PRO A 420 -9.83 -11.87 -16.02
N CYS A 421 -8.99 -11.04 -15.38
CA CYS A 421 -9.31 -10.24 -14.21
C CYS A 421 -9.37 -8.72 -14.47
N SER A 422 -9.05 -8.25 -15.67
CA SER A 422 -9.04 -6.82 -16.01
C SER A 422 -10.46 -6.29 -16.34
N GLU A 423 -10.80 -5.07 -16.00
CA GLU A 423 -12.11 -4.50 -16.35
C GLU A 423 -12.15 -4.00 -17.81
N PRO A 424 -13.34 -3.97 -18.45
CA PRO A 424 -13.47 -3.35 -19.76
C PRO A 424 -13.11 -1.85 -19.67
N PRO A 425 -12.44 -1.29 -20.68
CA PRO A 425 -12.17 0.14 -20.69
C PRO A 425 -13.49 0.93 -20.77
N GLY A 426 -13.44 2.20 -20.33
CA GLY A 426 -14.51 3.16 -20.58
C GLY A 426 -14.57 3.58 -22.06
N PRO A 427 -15.36 4.63 -22.40
CA PRO A 427 -15.40 5.17 -23.75
C PRO A 427 -14.00 5.54 -24.27
N ILE A 428 -13.79 5.46 -25.59
CA ILE A 428 -12.52 5.86 -26.20
C ILE A 428 -12.27 7.32 -25.86
N ASP A 429 -11.17 7.60 -25.16
CA ASP A 429 -10.74 8.95 -24.83
C ASP A 429 -9.46 9.30 -25.57
N ASN A 430 -9.64 10.06 -26.66
CA ASN A 430 -8.54 10.62 -27.43
C ASN A 430 -8.26 12.09 -27.09
N SER A 431 -9.06 12.72 -26.21
CA SER A 431 -8.88 14.12 -25.81
C SER A 431 -7.53 14.34 -25.13
N VAL A 432 -7.03 13.33 -24.41
CA VAL A 432 -5.70 13.32 -23.78
C VAL A 432 -4.57 13.57 -24.76
N LEU A 433 -4.76 13.20 -26.03
CA LEU A 433 -3.78 13.35 -27.11
C LEU A 433 -3.74 14.78 -27.68
N LEU A 434 -4.69 15.63 -27.32
CA LEU A 434 -4.97 16.88 -28.03
C LEU A 434 -4.78 18.10 -27.14
N TYR A 435 -4.22 19.17 -27.69
CA TYR A 435 -4.23 20.50 -27.10
C TYR A 435 -4.96 21.47 -28.02
N LYS A 436 -5.56 22.51 -27.44
CA LYS A 436 -6.14 23.61 -28.21
C LYS A 436 -5.02 24.59 -28.57
N ALA A 437 -4.78 24.77 -29.85
CA ALA A 437 -3.88 25.79 -30.37
C ALA A 437 -4.52 27.18 -30.24
N SER A 438 -3.69 28.22 -30.37
CA SER A 438 -4.11 29.63 -30.24
C SER A 438 -5.16 30.05 -31.28
N ASP A 439 -5.23 29.36 -32.41
CA ASP A 439 -6.24 29.53 -33.46
C ASP A 439 -7.56 28.78 -33.20
N GLY A 440 -7.69 28.16 -32.02
CA GLY A 440 -8.87 27.37 -31.64
C GLY A 440 -8.91 25.96 -32.23
N THR A 441 -7.94 25.57 -33.06
CA THR A 441 -7.85 24.22 -33.62
C THR A 441 -7.30 23.23 -32.60
N GLU A 442 -7.83 22.01 -32.58
CA GLU A 442 -7.29 20.95 -31.76
C GLU A 442 -6.17 20.22 -32.50
N ARG A 443 -4.97 20.24 -31.92
CA ARG A 443 -3.75 19.67 -32.49
C ARG A 443 -3.19 18.60 -31.56
N LEU A 444 -2.46 17.64 -32.12
CA LEU A 444 -1.83 16.58 -31.34
C LEU A 444 -0.72 17.13 -30.45
N LYS A 445 -0.74 16.81 -29.15
CA LYS A 445 0.33 17.19 -28.21
C LYS A 445 1.67 16.62 -28.67
N PRO A 446 2.76 17.40 -28.64
CA PRO A 446 4.10 16.87 -28.85
C PRO A 446 4.37 15.70 -27.89
N ARG A 447 4.94 14.60 -28.41
CA ARG A 447 5.23 13.36 -27.64
C ARG A 447 4.00 12.66 -27.04
N SER A 448 2.79 12.93 -27.53
CA SER A 448 1.59 12.19 -27.14
C SER A 448 1.75 10.69 -27.42
N ASN A 449 1.32 9.83 -26.49
CA ASN A 449 1.43 8.39 -26.60
C ASN A 449 0.22 7.77 -27.32
N PHE A 450 0.24 7.80 -28.65
CA PHE A 450 -0.83 7.25 -29.50
C PHE A 450 -0.37 5.99 -30.27
N MET A 451 -1.35 5.32 -30.86
CA MET A 451 -1.19 4.21 -31.79
C MET A 451 -1.96 4.50 -33.08
N ARG A 452 -1.41 4.06 -34.22
CA ARG A 452 -2.14 4.03 -35.50
C ARG A 452 -2.88 2.72 -35.58
N ILE A 453 -4.14 2.77 -35.98
CA ILE A 453 -4.99 1.60 -36.12
C ILE A 453 -5.79 1.72 -37.41
N GLU A 454 -5.94 0.59 -38.12
CA GLU A 454 -6.74 0.56 -39.35
C GLU A 454 -8.17 0.97 -39.04
N ARG A 455 -8.79 1.66 -40.00
CA ARG A 455 -10.05 2.36 -39.74
C ARG A 455 -11.19 1.41 -39.40
N GLU A 456 -11.21 0.23 -40.01
CA GLU A 456 -12.15 -0.85 -39.73
C GLU A 456 -12.11 -1.25 -38.25
N LEU A 457 -10.90 -1.42 -37.71
CA LEU A 457 -10.69 -1.80 -36.31
C LEU A 457 -11.07 -0.66 -35.36
N TYR A 458 -10.76 0.59 -35.72
CA TYR A 458 -11.18 1.76 -34.94
C TYR A 458 -12.70 1.90 -34.87
N LEU A 459 -13.39 1.75 -36.01
CA LEU A 459 -14.84 1.83 -36.08
C LEU A 459 -15.51 0.70 -35.30
N PHE A 460 -14.95 -0.51 -35.36
CA PHE A 460 -15.40 -1.61 -34.51
C PHE A 460 -15.33 -1.23 -33.02
N LEU A 461 -14.16 -0.82 -32.53
CA LEU A 461 -13.96 -0.44 -31.13
C LEU A 461 -14.86 0.74 -30.71
N ARG A 462 -15.01 1.74 -31.58
CA ARG A 462 -15.90 2.90 -31.34
C ARG A 462 -17.37 2.50 -31.31
N THR A 463 -17.79 1.48 -32.07
CA THR A 463 -19.18 1.01 -32.07
C THR A 463 -19.55 0.37 -30.73
N ILE A 464 -18.62 -0.34 -30.11
CA ILE A 464 -18.85 -1.05 -28.84
C ILE A 464 -18.57 -0.20 -27.59
N TYR A 465 -17.63 0.75 -27.64
CA TYR A 465 -17.25 1.59 -26.49
C TYR A 465 -17.70 3.06 -26.61
N GLY A 466 -18.06 3.54 -27.81
CA GLY A 466 -18.34 4.95 -28.05
C GLY A 466 -17.10 5.83 -27.85
N GLY A 467 -17.33 7.11 -27.54
CA GLY A 467 -16.27 8.09 -27.26
C GLY A 467 -15.72 8.81 -28.49
N GLY A 468 -14.53 9.39 -28.34
CA GLY A 468 -13.85 10.22 -29.32
C GLY A 468 -12.90 11.24 -28.67
N PRO A 469 -12.48 12.28 -29.40
CA PRO A 469 -12.68 12.49 -30.84
C PRO A 469 -11.83 11.54 -31.71
N GLU A 470 -12.26 11.29 -32.95
CA GLU A 470 -11.45 10.52 -33.90
C GLU A 470 -10.35 11.40 -34.50
N GLY A 471 -9.09 11.09 -34.19
CA GLY A 471 -7.93 11.76 -34.78
C GLY A 471 -7.47 11.09 -36.08
N ARG A 472 -7.07 11.87 -37.08
CA ARG A 472 -6.59 11.36 -38.38
C ARG A 472 -5.31 12.06 -38.84
N MET A 473 -4.46 11.32 -39.56
CA MET A 473 -3.25 11.89 -40.18
C MET A 473 -3.52 12.32 -41.63
N ARG A 474 -3.32 13.61 -41.95
CA ARG A 474 -3.42 14.10 -43.36
C ARG A 474 -2.31 13.47 -44.21
N ARG A 475 -2.64 12.99 -45.41
CA ARG A 475 -1.66 12.78 -46.49
C ARG A 475 -1.44 14.14 -47.19
N SER A 476 -0.18 14.58 -47.32
CA SER A 476 0.17 15.72 -48.19
C SER A 476 0.15 15.26 -49.65
N PRO A 477 -0.45 15.99 -50.61
CA PRO A 477 -0.44 15.63 -52.03
C PRO A 477 0.90 15.86 -52.76
N ILE A 478 1.95 16.33 -52.09
CA ILE A 478 3.21 16.72 -52.75
C ILE A 478 4.39 16.04 -52.02
N MET A 479 5.14 15.22 -52.75
CA MET A 479 6.37 14.59 -52.26
C MET A 479 7.47 15.63 -51.99
N CYS A 480 8.32 15.29 -51.01
CA CYS A 480 9.59 15.94 -50.62
C CYS A 480 9.50 17.24 -49.80
N ASP A 481 9.16 17.13 -48.51
CA ASP A 481 10.05 17.63 -47.45
C ASP A 481 9.68 17.03 -46.07
N VAL A 482 10.70 16.66 -45.30
CA VAL A 482 10.58 16.04 -43.99
C VAL A 482 10.65 17.14 -42.95
N ARG A 483 9.51 17.73 -42.50
CA ARG A 483 9.38 18.31 -41.13
C ARG A 483 8.04 18.93 -40.73
N SER A 484 7.01 19.04 -41.57
CA SER A 484 5.73 19.63 -41.14
C SER A 484 4.53 18.76 -41.54
N ARG A 485 3.96 18.02 -40.57
CA ARG A 485 2.68 17.31 -40.73
C ARG A 485 1.63 17.96 -39.83
N GLU A 486 0.74 18.76 -40.41
CA GLU A 486 -0.44 19.28 -39.71
C GLU A 486 -1.60 18.28 -39.74
N LEU A 487 -2.37 18.22 -38.64
CA LEU A 487 -3.43 17.26 -38.34
C LEU A 487 -4.76 18.00 -38.13
N CYS A 488 -5.88 17.43 -38.58
CA CYS A 488 -7.22 17.97 -38.34
C CYS A 488 -8.15 16.92 -37.70
N ILE A 489 -9.03 17.38 -36.80
CA ILE A 489 -10.14 16.60 -36.23
C ILE A 489 -11.40 16.87 -37.04
N ALA A 490 -12.15 15.83 -37.38
CA ALA A 490 -13.46 15.99 -38.02
C ALA A 490 -14.57 15.79 -36.98
N ASN A 491 -15.36 16.84 -36.74
CA ASN A 491 -16.69 16.70 -36.15
C ASN A 491 -17.68 16.35 -37.27
N PHE A 492 -18.37 15.23 -37.15
CA PHE A 492 -19.53 14.94 -38.00
C PHE A 492 -20.81 15.41 -37.31
N PRO A 493 -21.72 16.10 -38.02
CA PRO A 493 -23.06 16.36 -37.52
C PRO A 493 -23.87 15.05 -37.43
N SER A 494 -24.78 14.99 -36.47
CA SER A 494 -25.53 13.82 -36.00
C SER A 494 -26.49 13.15 -37.00
N ASN A 495 -26.40 13.40 -38.31
CA ASN A 495 -27.44 13.04 -39.29
C ASN A 495 -26.95 12.14 -40.44
N CYS A 496 -26.11 11.14 -40.17
CA CYS A 496 -25.88 10.03 -41.10
C CYS A 496 -26.32 8.69 -40.49
N LEU A 497 -27.57 8.65 -40.03
CA LEU A 497 -28.39 7.44 -40.03
C LEU A 497 -29.23 7.49 -41.30
N MET A 498 -29.08 6.55 -42.23
CA MET A 498 -30.12 6.09 -43.15
C MET A 498 -29.62 4.84 -43.89
N PRO A 499 -30.49 3.93 -44.33
CA PRO A 499 -31.47 3.17 -43.56
C PRO A 499 -31.21 1.66 -43.70
N ALA A 500 -31.88 0.84 -42.90
CA ALA A 500 -32.02 -0.58 -43.20
C ALA A 500 -32.62 -0.75 -44.61
N LYS A 501 -32.08 -1.68 -45.40
CA LYS A 501 -32.75 -2.21 -46.58
C LYS A 501 -32.86 -3.73 -46.42
N ASN A 502 -34.12 -4.13 -46.22
CA ASN A 502 -34.78 -5.43 -46.33
C ASN A 502 -34.00 -6.70 -45.98
#